data_AF-A0AAV0NY52-F1
#
_entry.id   AF-A0AAV0NY52-F1
#
_cell.length_a   1.000
_cell.length_b   1.000
_cell.length_c   1.000
_cell.angle_alpha   90.00
_cell.angle_beta   90.00
_cell.angle_gamma   90.00
#
_symmetry.space_group_name_H-M   'P 1'
#
loop_
_entity.id
_entity.type
_entity.pdbx_description
1 polymer ?
#
loop_
_entity_poly.entity_id
_entity_poly.type
_entity_poly.pdbx_seq_one_letter_code
_entity_poly.pdbx_strand_id
1 'polypeptide(L)'
;MGIFSRSVLNKKPNDSTRLIITTFFGVVFGFLIGVSFPSLSVSKLNFASGLLPTIDLSYMGEKKLGISRHSVTNSSSNSTTSSSAKLNDTSKIWIPSNPRGAERLPPGIIVAESDLNLRRLWGKPSEDLTNIPKYLVTFTVGYNQRHNIDACVKKFSGNFTILLFHYDGRVSEWDQFGWSRQAIHVSARKQTKWWYAKRFLHPDIVASYDYIFIWDEDLGVEHFNAEEYIKLVKKHGLELSQPGLEPNNGLTWQMTKRRGDQEVHNFVEIMAPVFSRDAWRCVWYMIQNDLVHGWGLDFAMRKCIEPAHEKIGVVDSQWIVHQRVPSLGNQVEQETHFHYFISSHLLCSSLYPSSLPRAFELEELIRSLCCV
;
A
#
# COMPACT_ATOMS: atom_id res chain seq x y z
N MET A 1 -47.26 19.05 -60.68
CA MET A 1 -48.23 18.59 -59.67
C MET A 1 -47.46 18.02 -58.49
N GLY A 2 -47.47 18.73 -57.38
CA GLY A 2 -46.78 18.30 -56.16
C GLY A 2 -47.64 17.35 -55.33
N ILE A 3 -46.99 16.36 -54.71
CA ILE A 3 -47.59 15.53 -53.67
C ILE A 3 -46.63 15.53 -52.47
N PHE A 4 -47.19 15.93 -51.32
CA PHE A 4 -46.57 16.03 -50.02
C PHE A 4 -46.03 14.69 -49.51
N SER A 5 -44.80 14.68 -48.99
CA SER A 5 -44.37 13.71 -47.97
C SER A 5 -43.95 14.47 -46.72
N ARG A 6 -44.67 14.22 -45.62
CA ARG A 6 -44.43 14.75 -44.28
C ARG A 6 -43.14 14.17 -43.70
N SER A 7 -42.23 15.03 -43.25
CA SER A 7 -41.11 14.67 -42.39
C SER A 7 -41.60 14.44 -40.96
N VAL A 8 -41.37 13.24 -40.42
CA VAL A 8 -41.55 12.95 -38.99
C VAL A 8 -40.26 13.32 -38.27
N LEU A 9 -40.38 14.30 -37.37
CA LEU A 9 -39.30 14.84 -36.54
C LEU A 9 -39.05 13.88 -35.36
N ASN A 10 -38.00 13.07 -35.41
CA ASN A 10 -37.55 12.30 -34.24
C ASN A 10 -36.82 13.24 -33.25
N LYS A 11 -37.53 13.67 -32.21
CA LYS A 11 -37.02 14.52 -31.13
C LYS A 11 -36.20 13.66 -30.16
N LYS A 12 -34.89 13.90 -30.07
CA LYS A 12 -33.99 13.31 -29.05
C LYS A 12 -34.46 13.72 -27.64
N PRO A 13 -34.50 12.81 -26.64
CA PRO A 13 -34.84 13.18 -25.28
C PRO A 13 -33.72 14.02 -24.65
N ASN A 14 -34.12 15.06 -23.91
CA ASN A 14 -33.24 16.03 -23.26
C ASN A 14 -32.47 15.34 -22.10
N ASP A 15 -31.14 15.40 -22.09
CA ASP A 15 -30.28 14.71 -21.10
C ASP A 15 -30.63 15.08 -19.65
N SER A 16 -31.16 16.28 -19.43
CA SER A 16 -31.65 16.75 -18.13
C SER A 16 -32.83 15.91 -17.60
N THR A 17 -33.73 15.46 -18.47
CA THR A 17 -34.87 14.62 -18.06
C THR A 17 -34.40 13.22 -17.63
N ARG A 18 -33.36 12.69 -18.26
CA ARG A 18 -32.78 11.39 -17.89
C ARG A 18 -32.09 11.48 -16.52
N LEU A 19 -31.34 12.54 -16.27
CA LEU A 19 -30.67 12.77 -14.98
C LEU A 19 -31.66 12.85 -13.81
N ILE A 20 -32.77 13.57 -13.99
CA ILE A 20 -33.83 13.71 -12.98
C ILE A 20 -34.47 12.35 -12.67
N ILE A 21 -34.79 11.58 -13.72
CA ILE A 21 -35.38 10.24 -13.56
C ILE A 21 -34.41 9.32 -12.80
N THR A 22 -33.13 9.31 -13.16
CA THR A 22 -32.14 8.43 -12.49
C THR A 22 -31.95 8.81 -11.03
N THR A 23 -31.93 10.10 -10.71
CA THR A 23 -31.80 10.60 -9.34
C THR A 23 -33.03 10.22 -8.50
N PHE A 24 -34.22 10.37 -9.05
CA PHE A 24 -35.46 10.03 -8.34
C PHE A 24 -35.55 8.53 -8.03
N PHE A 25 -35.21 7.67 -8.99
CA PHE A 25 -35.19 6.21 -8.76
C PHE A 25 -34.12 5.80 -7.73
N GLY A 26 -32.93 6.44 -7.75
CA GLY A 26 -31.89 6.20 -6.75
C GLY A 26 -32.32 6.56 -5.32
N VAL A 27 -32.99 7.70 -5.14
CA VAL A 27 -33.49 8.15 -3.82
C VAL A 27 -34.58 7.22 -3.30
N VAL A 28 -35.55 6.84 -4.14
CA VAL A 28 -36.63 5.93 -3.74
C VAL A 28 -36.09 4.54 -3.40
N PHE A 29 -35.15 4.01 -4.20
CA PHE A 29 -34.53 2.72 -3.95
C PHE A 29 -33.70 2.72 -2.65
N GLY A 30 -32.91 3.78 -2.41
CA GLY A 30 -32.15 3.95 -1.18
C GLY A 30 -33.03 4.07 0.06
N PHE A 31 -34.16 4.79 -0.04
CA PHE A 31 -35.12 4.92 1.05
C PHE A 31 -35.78 3.57 1.39
N LEU A 32 -36.17 2.79 0.38
CA LEU A 32 -36.80 1.48 0.60
C LEU A 32 -35.83 0.47 1.23
N ILE A 33 -34.55 0.49 0.86
CA ILE A 33 -33.52 -0.32 1.52
C ILE A 33 -33.31 0.15 2.97
N GLY A 34 -33.21 1.46 3.20
CA GLY A 34 -32.99 2.02 4.54
C GLY A 34 -34.11 1.72 5.54
N VAL A 35 -35.36 1.64 5.08
CA VAL A 35 -36.54 1.34 5.93
C VAL A 35 -36.73 -0.17 6.15
N SER A 36 -36.11 -1.02 5.31
CA SER A 36 -36.27 -2.49 5.37
C SER A 36 -35.33 -3.19 6.36
N PHE A 37 -34.42 -2.47 7.02
CA PHE A 37 -33.57 -3.04 8.08
C PHE A 37 -34.24 -2.90 9.45
N PRO A 38 -34.54 -4.01 10.17
CA PRO A 38 -35.00 -3.93 11.54
C PRO A 38 -33.87 -3.37 12.42
N SER A 39 -34.18 -2.39 13.26
CA SER A 39 -33.24 -1.86 14.25
C SER A 39 -32.93 -2.96 15.27
N LEU A 40 -31.75 -3.58 15.15
CA LEU A 40 -31.25 -4.52 16.14
C LEU A 40 -30.96 -3.74 17.43
N SER A 41 -31.78 -3.96 18.47
CA SER A 41 -31.51 -3.46 19.81
C SER A 41 -30.26 -4.15 20.36
N VAL A 42 -29.20 -3.39 20.60
CA VAL A 42 -28.00 -3.88 21.30
C VAL A 42 -28.39 -4.10 22.77
N SER A 43 -28.82 -5.31 23.10
CA SER A 43 -28.96 -5.77 24.48
C SER A 43 -27.74 -6.60 24.85
N LYS A 44 -26.93 -6.02 25.75
CA LYS A 44 -25.90 -6.64 26.62
C LYS A 44 -25.23 -7.92 26.08
N LEU A 45 -24.04 -7.76 25.49
CA LEU A 45 -23.02 -8.81 25.45
C LEU A 45 -22.01 -8.56 26.59
N ASN A 46 -22.07 -9.40 27.62
CA ASN A 46 -21.02 -9.49 28.64
C ASN A 46 -19.83 -10.22 27.99
N PHE A 47 -18.72 -9.53 27.76
CA PHE A 47 -17.46 -10.18 27.39
C PHE A 47 -16.73 -10.68 28.64
N ALA A 48 -16.45 -11.98 28.68
CA ALA A 48 -15.55 -12.57 29.64
C ALA A 48 -14.14 -11.98 29.44
N SER A 49 -13.60 -11.37 30.49
CA SER A 49 -12.25 -10.84 30.56
C SER A 49 -11.22 -11.97 30.68
N GLY A 50 -10.85 -12.55 29.55
CA GLY A 50 -9.72 -13.48 29.45
C GLY A 50 -9.27 -13.55 28.00
N LEU A 51 -8.01 -13.17 27.75
CA LEU A 51 -7.33 -13.06 26.45
C LEU A 51 -7.48 -11.71 25.74
N LEU A 52 -6.78 -10.70 26.26
CA LEU A 52 -6.20 -9.64 25.44
C LEU A 52 -4.67 -9.78 25.50
N PRO A 53 -3.95 -9.83 24.37
CA PRO A 53 -2.51 -9.67 24.38
C PRO A 53 -2.16 -8.19 24.62
N THR A 54 -1.33 -7.94 25.63
CA THR A 54 -0.78 -6.61 25.93
C THR A 54 0.05 -6.12 24.74
N ILE A 55 -0.42 -5.05 24.10
CA ILE A 55 0.38 -4.25 23.17
C ILE A 55 1.51 -3.62 24.00
N ASP A 56 2.75 -4.06 23.76
CA ASP A 56 3.92 -3.51 24.42
C ASP A 56 4.30 -2.17 23.78
N LEU A 57 4.03 -1.10 24.51
CA LEU A 57 4.23 0.30 24.15
C LEU A 57 5.66 0.76 24.55
N SER A 58 6.67 -0.09 24.39
CA SER A 58 8.03 0.15 24.89
C SER A 58 8.98 0.80 23.87
N TYR A 59 8.54 1.14 22.65
CA TYR A 59 9.43 1.68 21.60
C TYR A 59 9.21 3.17 21.23
N MET A 60 8.34 3.91 21.91
CA MET A 60 8.18 5.35 21.66
C MET A 60 8.27 6.16 22.95
N GLY A 61 9.47 6.59 23.32
CA GLY A 61 9.64 7.76 24.18
C GLY A 61 10.67 7.65 25.29
N GLU A 62 11.96 7.63 24.97
CA GLU A 62 13.00 8.13 25.90
C GLU A 62 13.89 9.17 25.22
N LYS A 63 13.33 10.35 25.03
CA LYS A 63 14.08 11.60 25.22
C LYS A 63 13.17 12.60 25.91
N LYS A 64 13.65 13.07 27.08
CA LYS A 64 13.27 14.30 27.78
C LYS A 64 12.15 14.18 28.82
N LEU A 65 12.54 13.91 30.08
CA LEU A 65 12.36 14.80 31.25
C LEU A 65 12.65 14.01 32.53
N GLY A 66 13.71 14.40 33.25
CA GLY A 66 13.98 13.90 34.59
C GLY A 66 12.98 14.47 35.59
N ILE A 67 12.53 13.63 36.52
CA ILE A 67 12.09 14.00 37.87
C ILE A 67 12.32 12.78 38.76
N SER A 68 13.10 13.00 39.81
CA SER A 68 13.32 12.10 40.94
C SER A 68 12.05 11.95 41.78
N ARG A 69 11.76 10.73 42.27
CA ARG A 69 11.12 10.54 43.58
C ARG A 69 11.40 9.18 44.21
N HIS A 70 11.98 9.27 45.40
CA HIS A 70 12.21 8.21 46.38
C HIS A 70 10.93 7.70 47.05
N SER A 71 11.05 6.49 47.62
CA SER A 71 10.28 5.87 48.73
C SER A 71 8.84 5.43 48.38
N VAL A 72 8.33 4.27 48.81
CA VAL A 72 8.18 3.81 50.21
C VAL A 72 8.04 2.27 50.31
N THR A 73 8.76 1.75 51.31
CA THR A 73 8.77 0.50 52.11
C THR A 73 7.70 -0.61 52.03
N ASN A 74 8.23 -1.84 52.09
CA ASN A 74 7.93 -3.01 52.96
C ASN A 74 6.48 -3.48 53.24
N SER A 75 6.23 -4.77 53.00
CA SER A 75 5.98 -5.72 54.09
C SER A 75 6.10 -7.19 53.63
N SER A 76 6.67 -7.98 54.53
CA SER A 76 7.10 -9.37 54.44
C SER A 76 6.09 -10.34 55.04
N SER A 77 5.90 -11.52 54.42
CA SER A 77 5.44 -12.73 55.11
C SER A 77 6.14 -13.99 54.57
N ASN A 78 7.08 -14.51 55.39
CA ASN A 78 7.51 -15.91 55.43
C ASN A 78 6.32 -16.76 55.93
N SER A 79 6.12 -18.06 55.68
CA SER A 79 6.95 -19.20 55.25
C SER A 79 6.02 -20.40 55.03
N THR A 80 6.26 -21.26 54.04
CA THR A 80 6.41 -22.72 54.26
C THR A 80 6.88 -23.43 53.00
N THR A 81 7.92 -24.22 53.20
CA THR A 81 8.59 -25.13 52.27
C THR A 81 7.68 -26.24 51.74
N SER A 82 7.63 -26.40 50.41
CA SER A 82 7.62 -27.72 49.80
C SER A 82 8.65 -27.73 48.68
N SER A 83 9.71 -28.50 48.90
CA SER A 83 10.78 -28.80 47.97
C SER A 83 10.23 -29.62 46.81
N SER A 84 9.88 -28.97 45.71
CA SER A 84 9.93 -29.57 44.38
C SER A 84 11.20 -29.08 43.70
N ALA A 85 11.99 -30.04 43.25
CA ALA A 85 13.34 -29.90 42.73
C ALA A 85 13.55 -28.62 41.91
N LYS A 86 14.47 -27.77 42.38
CA LYS A 86 15.20 -26.83 41.53
C LYS A 86 15.89 -27.64 40.43
N LEU A 87 15.23 -27.76 39.29
CA LEU A 87 15.94 -27.95 38.03
C LEU A 87 16.75 -26.67 37.83
N ASN A 88 18.07 -26.80 38.01
CA ASN A 88 19.04 -25.83 37.54
C ASN A 88 18.86 -25.66 36.03
N ASP A 89 18.01 -24.72 35.60
CA ASP A 89 17.93 -24.28 34.22
C ASP A 89 18.95 -23.13 34.01
N THR A 90 20.18 -23.40 34.40
CA THR A 90 21.32 -22.52 34.15
C THR A 90 21.72 -22.66 32.69
N SER A 91 21.04 -21.91 31.82
CA SER A 91 21.60 -21.22 30.62
C SER A 91 20.56 -20.96 29.52
N LYS A 92 19.28 -20.73 29.84
CA LYS A 92 18.36 -20.15 28.85
C LYS A 92 18.72 -18.67 28.71
N ILE A 93 19.67 -18.36 27.84
CA ILE A 93 19.90 -17.02 27.33
C ILE A 93 18.57 -16.60 26.73
N TRP A 94 17.80 -15.78 27.43
CA TRP A 94 16.54 -15.22 26.96
C TRP A 94 16.71 -13.72 26.94
N ILE A 95 16.64 -13.13 25.75
CA ILE A 95 16.90 -11.72 25.52
C ILE A 95 15.64 -11.11 24.88
N PRO A 96 14.84 -10.37 25.67
CA PRO A 96 13.57 -9.82 25.19
C PRO A 96 13.69 -8.80 24.07
N SER A 97 14.87 -8.16 23.91
CA SER A 97 15.13 -7.20 22.83
C SER A 97 15.35 -7.86 21.47
N ASN A 98 15.49 -9.18 21.42
CA ASN A 98 15.65 -9.89 20.15
C ASN A 98 14.32 -9.93 19.39
N PRO A 99 14.35 -10.10 18.06
CA PRO A 99 13.15 -10.35 17.28
C PRO A 99 12.37 -11.55 17.83
N ARG A 100 11.04 -11.49 17.69
CA ARG A 100 10.15 -12.56 18.16
C ARG A 100 10.55 -13.91 17.56
N GLY A 101 10.69 -14.93 18.39
CA GLY A 101 11.17 -16.27 18.01
C GLY A 101 12.69 -16.45 18.04
N ALA A 102 13.46 -15.36 18.21
CA ALA A 102 14.91 -15.37 18.34
C ALA A 102 15.38 -14.99 19.76
N GLU A 103 14.49 -14.95 20.75
CA GLU A 103 14.78 -14.54 22.14
C GLU A 103 15.84 -15.43 22.78
N ARG A 104 16.00 -16.67 22.29
CA ARG A 104 17.00 -17.62 22.79
C ARG A 104 18.41 -17.44 22.24
N LEU A 105 18.59 -16.60 21.23
CA LEU A 105 19.88 -16.39 20.58
C LEU A 105 20.68 -15.29 21.28
N PRO A 106 22.01 -15.40 21.39
CA PRO A 106 22.84 -14.32 21.88
C PRO A 106 22.89 -13.16 20.86
N PRO A 107 23.09 -11.90 21.30
CA PRO A 107 22.96 -10.74 20.42
C PRO A 107 23.95 -10.73 19.25
N GLY A 108 25.13 -11.34 19.42
CA GLY A 108 26.18 -11.40 18.40
C GLY A 108 25.89 -12.32 17.20
N ILE A 109 24.81 -13.11 17.24
CA ILE A 109 24.39 -13.97 16.12
C ILE A 109 23.16 -13.40 15.40
N ILE A 110 22.46 -12.45 16.04
CA ILE A 110 21.19 -11.93 15.53
C ILE A 110 21.44 -10.81 14.54
N VAL A 111 20.79 -10.92 13.40
CA VAL A 111 20.62 -9.83 12.44
C VAL A 111 19.11 -9.59 12.31
N ALA A 112 18.65 -8.41 12.72
CA ALA A 112 17.22 -8.10 12.77
C ALA A 112 16.62 -7.81 11.38
N GLU A 113 17.45 -7.43 10.43
CA GLU A 113 17.06 -7.06 9.07
C GLU A 113 17.77 -7.96 8.04
N SER A 114 17.14 -8.14 6.89
CA SER A 114 17.71 -8.82 5.71
C SER A 114 17.80 -7.82 4.56
N ASP A 115 18.36 -8.25 3.43
CA ASP A 115 18.42 -7.44 2.22
C ASP A 115 18.10 -8.27 0.96
N LEU A 116 17.97 -7.59 -0.18
CA LEU A 116 17.78 -8.19 -1.50
C LEU A 116 19.09 -8.36 -2.29
N ASN A 117 20.25 -8.15 -1.66
CA ASN A 117 21.52 -8.16 -2.36
C ASN A 117 21.94 -9.59 -2.73
N LEU A 118 22.29 -9.79 -3.99
CA LEU A 118 22.82 -11.07 -4.46
C LEU A 118 24.25 -11.25 -3.92
N ARG A 119 24.50 -12.39 -3.26
CA ARG A 119 25.81 -12.74 -2.68
C ARG A 119 26.52 -13.79 -3.52
N ARG A 120 27.85 -13.72 -3.57
CA ARG A 120 28.66 -14.78 -4.18
C ARG A 120 28.65 -16.03 -3.29
N LEU A 121 28.86 -17.20 -3.90
CA LEU A 121 28.93 -18.47 -3.17
C LEU A 121 30.19 -18.61 -2.31
N TRP A 122 31.22 -17.79 -2.56
CA TRP A 122 32.48 -17.75 -1.81
C TRP A 122 33.07 -16.34 -1.78
N GLY A 123 34.01 -16.11 -0.85
CA GLY A 123 34.65 -14.81 -0.63
C GLY A 123 34.06 -14.06 0.56
N LYS A 124 34.45 -12.79 0.74
CA LYS A 124 33.90 -11.95 1.80
C LYS A 124 32.64 -11.23 1.29
N PRO A 125 31.48 -11.32 1.98
CA PRO A 125 30.26 -10.63 1.58
C PRO A 125 30.41 -9.11 1.48
N SER A 126 31.35 -8.51 2.23
CA SER A 126 31.65 -7.08 2.17
C SER A 126 32.27 -6.63 0.84
N GLU A 127 32.79 -7.57 0.05
CA GLU A 127 33.39 -7.30 -1.26
C GLU A 127 32.39 -7.48 -2.41
N ASP A 128 31.19 -7.97 -2.13
CA ASP A 128 30.19 -8.29 -3.16
C ASP A 128 29.56 -7.03 -3.77
N LEU A 129 29.53 -5.92 -3.04
CA LEU A 129 28.91 -4.66 -3.46
C LEU A 129 29.92 -3.52 -3.40
N THR A 130 30.32 -3.00 -4.55
CA THR A 130 31.15 -1.78 -4.66
C THR A 130 30.33 -0.52 -4.40
N ASN A 131 29.03 -0.56 -4.66
CA ASN A 131 28.06 0.48 -4.33
C ASN A 131 26.76 -0.19 -3.87
N ILE A 132 26.16 0.33 -2.80
CA ILE A 132 24.92 -0.21 -2.22
C ILE A 132 23.76 0.64 -2.74
N PRO A 133 22.83 0.07 -3.52
CA PRO A 133 21.65 0.80 -3.99
C PRO A 133 20.82 1.33 -2.81
N LYS A 134 20.36 2.58 -2.94
CA LYS A 134 19.57 3.25 -1.89
C LYS A 134 18.08 3.20 -2.12
N TYR A 135 17.66 2.85 -3.33
CA TYR A 135 16.26 2.88 -3.74
C TYR A 135 15.87 1.54 -4.36
N LEU A 136 14.61 1.16 -4.22
CA LEU A 136 14.05 -0.04 -4.82
C LEU A 136 12.94 0.37 -5.77
N VAL A 137 12.94 -0.17 -6.99
CA VAL A 137 11.80 -0.09 -7.89
C VAL A 137 11.29 -1.47 -8.25
N THR A 138 9.98 -1.62 -8.10
CA THR A 138 9.28 -2.86 -8.38
C THR A 138 8.22 -2.65 -9.45
N PHE A 139 8.12 -3.60 -10.36
CA PHE A 139 7.10 -3.64 -11.40
C PHE A 139 6.40 -5.00 -11.37
N THR A 140 5.08 -5.00 -11.51
CA THR A 140 4.32 -6.25 -11.73
C THR A 140 4.07 -6.39 -13.22
N VAL A 141 4.70 -7.36 -13.85
CA VAL A 141 4.95 -7.38 -15.30
C VAL A 141 4.47 -8.65 -15.99
N GLY A 142 4.01 -8.48 -17.22
CA GLY A 142 3.85 -9.51 -18.22
C GLY A 142 4.69 -9.21 -19.45
N TYR A 143 5.10 -10.26 -20.16
CA TYR A 143 6.00 -10.18 -21.31
C TYR A 143 5.47 -9.31 -22.46
N ASN A 144 4.16 -9.14 -22.56
CA ASN A 144 3.55 -8.29 -23.58
C ASN A 144 3.91 -6.80 -23.38
N GLN A 145 4.19 -6.37 -22.14
CA GLN A 145 4.60 -4.99 -21.80
C GLN A 145 6.12 -4.79 -21.71
N ARG A 146 6.91 -5.80 -22.08
CA ARG A 146 8.37 -5.80 -21.89
C ARG A 146 9.10 -4.57 -22.45
N HIS A 147 8.62 -4.01 -23.58
CA HIS A 147 9.23 -2.81 -24.17
C HIS A 147 8.92 -1.54 -23.37
N ASN A 148 7.72 -1.47 -22.77
CA ASN A 148 7.39 -0.36 -21.88
C ASN A 148 8.21 -0.42 -20.60
N ILE A 149 8.39 -1.62 -20.04
CA ILE A 149 9.26 -1.81 -18.87
C ILE A 149 10.73 -1.52 -19.20
N ASP A 150 11.23 -1.89 -20.38
CA ASP A 150 12.58 -1.50 -20.81
C ASP A 150 12.74 0.03 -20.88
N ALA A 151 11.73 0.75 -21.38
CA ALA A 151 11.72 2.21 -21.35
C ALA A 151 11.71 2.76 -19.91
N CYS A 152 10.94 2.13 -19.01
CA CYS A 152 10.91 2.48 -17.58
C CYS A 152 12.28 2.28 -16.92
N VAL A 153 12.88 1.08 -17.03
CA VAL A 153 14.14 0.73 -16.37
C VAL A 153 15.27 1.68 -16.77
N LYS A 154 15.30 2.15 -18.01
CA LYS A 154 16.27 3.16 -18.50
C LYS A 154 16.18 4.52 -17.81
N LYS A 155 15.10 4.83 -17.08
CA LYS A 155 14.96 6.06 -16.28
C LYS A 155 15.55 5.95 -14.87
N PHE A 156 15.96 4.75 -14.45
CA PHE A 156 16.53 4.49 -13.14
C PHE A 156 18.05 4.31 -13.23
N SER A 157 18.78 4.97 -12.33
CA SER A 157 20.24 4.90 -12.27
C SER A 157 20.72 3.64 -11.54
N GLY A 158 22.04 3.45 -11.44
CA GLY A 158 22.64 2.39 -10.61
C GLY A 158 22.37 2.50 -9.10
N ASN A 159 21.74 3.59 -8.63
CA ASN A 159 21.29 3.71 -7.24
C ASN A 159 20.00 2.93 -6.95
N PHE A 160 19.38 2.34 -7.97
CA PHE A 160 18.13 1.60 -7.88
C PHE A 160 18.37 0.10 -8.03
N THR A 161 17.84 -0.69 -7.09
CA THR A 161 17.60 -2.11 -7.31
C THR A 161 16.33 -2.26 -8.14
N ILE A 162 16.40 -3.05 -9.22
CA ILE A 162 15.24 -3.38 -10.06
C ILE A 162 14.71 -4.76 -9.65
N LEU A 163 13.43 -4.85 -9.32
CA LEU A 163 12.75 -6.08 -8.97
C LEU A 163 11.48 -6.26 -9.82
N LEU A 164 11.38 -7.38 -10.53
CA LEU A 164 10.26 -7.69 -11.41
C LEU A 164 9.40 -8.83 -10.85
N PHE A 165 8.10 -8.60 -10.74
CA PHE A 165 7.10 -9.59 -10.36
C PHE A 165 6.36 -10.13 -11.60
N HIS A 166 6.70 -11.36 -12.02
CA HIS A 166 6.23 -11.97 -13.26
C HIS A 166 4.95 -12.77 -13.04
N TYR A 167 3.79 -12.18 -13.32
CA TYR A 167 2.50 -12.87 -13.17
C TYR A 167 2.22 -13.88 -14.30
N ASP A 168 2.99 -13.87 -15.39
CA ASP A 168 2.79 -14.75 -16.54
C ASP A 168 3.74 -15.97 -16.57
N GLY A 169 4.76 -16.01 -15.70
CA GLY A 169 5.73 -17.10 -15.66
C GLY A 169 6.85 -17.03 -16.70
N ARG A 170 6.96 -15.94 -17.48
CA ARG A 170 7.86 -15.83 -18.64
C ARG A 170 9.15 -15.11 -18.30
N VAL A 171 9.92 -15.66 -17.37
CA VAL A 171 11.13 -15.01 -16.83
C VAL A 171 12.30 -15.03 -17.83
N SER A 172 12.60 -16.19 -18.42
CA SER A 172 13.78 -16.37 -19.28
C SER A 172 13.75 -15.47 -20.53
N GLU A 173 12.58 -15.12 -21.03
CA GLU A 173 12.49 -14.29 -22.23
C GLU A 173 12.93 -12.83 -22.00
N TRP A 174 13.05 -12.38 -20.75
CA TRP A 174 13.59 -11.06 -20.41
C TRP A 174 15.11 -10.96 -20.59
N ASP A 175 15.82 -12.09 -20.74
CA ASP A 175 17.27 -12.14 -21.00
C ASP A 175 17.68 -11.43 -22.30
N GLN A 176 16.72 -11.09 -23.16
CA GLN A 176 16.93 -10.22 -24.32
C GLN A 176 17.42 -8.82 -23.93
N PHE A 177 17.15 -8.36 -22.69
CA PHE A 177 17.61 -7.08 -22.17
C PHE A 177 18.83 -7.27 -21.29
N GLY A 178 19.94 -6.60 -21.61
CA GLY A 178 21.20 -6.76 -20.88
C GLY A 178 21.10 -6.43 -19.38
N TRP A 179 20.25 -5.47 -19.01
CA TRP A 179 19.99 -5.10 -17.61
C TRP A 179 19.20 -6.16 -16.84
N SER A 180 18.45 -7.04 -17.53
CA SER A 180 17.61 -8.05 -16.88
C SER A 180 18.42 -9.03 -16.03
N ARG A 181 19.66 -9.33 -16.43
CA ARG A 181 20.56 -10.22 -15.68
C ARG A 181 20.97 -9.68 -14.32
N GLN A 182 20.84 -8.37 -14.12
CA GLN A 182 21.16 -7.68 -12.88
C GLN A 182 19.91 -7.36 -12.05
N ALA A 183 18.72 -7.49 -12.66
CA ALA A 183 17.45 -7.35 -11.96
C ALA A 183 17.13 -8.61 -11.15
N ILE A 184 16.30 -8.45 -10.13
CA ILE A 184 15.76 -9.56 -9.36
C ILE A 184 14.43 -9.96 -10.00
N HIS A 185 14.23 -11.25 -10.22
CA HIS A 185 13.01 -11.79 -10.82
C HIS A 185 12.31 -12.70 -9.82
N VAL A 186 11.03 -12.42 -9.55
CA VAL A 186 10.16 -13.31 -8.76
C VAL A 186 8.96 -13.65 -9.63
N SER A 187 8.61 -14.94 -9.72
CA SER A 187 7.50 -15.38 -10.57
C SER A 187 6.54 -16.30 -9.84
N ALA A 188 5.26 -15.92 -9.89
CA ALA A 188 4.11 -16.67 -9.42
C ALA A 188 2.94 -16.37 -10.37
N ARG A 189 2.46 -17.40 -11.07
CA ARG A 189 1.44 -17.21 -12.11
C ARG A 189 0.12 -16.70 -11.53
N LYS A 190 -0.52 -15.79 -12.28
CA LYS A 190 -1.87 -15.25 -11.99
C LYS A 190 -2.00 -14.59 -10.60
N GLN A 191 -0.91 -13.97 -10.11
CA GLN A 191 -0.92 -13.20 -8.86
C GLN A 191 -0.91 -11.69 -9.15
N THR A 192 -1.52 -10.93 -8.25
CA THR A 192 -1.65 -9.47 -8.39
C THR A 192 -0.48 -8.72 -7.75
N LYS A 193 -0.30 -7.44 -8.11
CA LYS A 193 0.74 -6.56 -7.56
C LYS A 193 0.84 -6.58 -6.05
N TRP A 194 -0.30 -6.43 -5.37
CA TRP A 194 -0.35 -6.37 -3.91
C TRP A 194 -0.12 -7.74 -3.25
N TRP A 195 -0.48 -8.83 -3.93
CA TRP A 195 -0.12 -10.18 -3.48
C TRP A 195 1.41 -10.36 -3.41
N TYR A 196 2.13 -9.89 -4.44
CA TYR A 196 3.59 -9.90 -4.46
C TYR A 196 4.19 -8.98 -3.41
N ALA A 197 3.73 -7.72 -3.37
CA ALA A 197 4.25 -6.74 -2.41
C ALA A 197 4.11 -7.24 -0.96
N LYS A 198 2.97 -7.85 -0.61
CA LYS A 198 2.76 -8.42 0.72
C LYS A 198 3.74 -9.54 1.07
N ARG A 199 4.20 -10.33 0.09
CA ARG A 199 5.03 -11.54 0.32
C ARG A 199 6.52 -11.32 0.15
N PHE A 200 6.92 -10.40 -0.73
CA PHE A 200 8.32 -10.23 -1.13
C PHE A 200 8.91 -8.87 -0.73
N LEU A 201 8.09 -7.92 -0.28
CA LEU A 201 8.54 -6.61 0.22
C LEU A 201 8.31 -6.50 1.73
N HIS A 202 8.69 -7.52 2.50
CA HIS A 202 8.60 -7.45 3.96
C HIS A 202 9.44 -6.28 4.49
N PRO A 203 8.97 -5.49 5.48
CA PRO A 203 9.67 -4.28 5.93
C PRO A 203 11.11 -4.54 6.35
N ASP A 204 11.37 -5.66 7.03
CA ASP A 204 12.72 -6.03 7.46
C ASP A 204 13.63 -6.52 6.31
N ILE A 205 13.08 -6.86 5.13
CA ILE A 205 13.85 -7.22 3.92
C ILE A 205 14.20 -5.98 3.10
N VAL A 206 13.28 -5.03 3.02
CA VAL A 206 13.46 -3.78 2.25
C VAL A 206 13.97 -2.63 3.11
N ALA A 207 14.33 -2.90 4.37
CA ALA A 207 14.81 -1.92 5.33
C ALA A 207 16.08 -1.20 4.90
N SER A 208 16.86 -1.74 3.95
CA SER A 208 18.05 -1.06 3.43
C SER A 208 17.73 0.11 2.48
N TYR A 209 16.51 0.18 1.95
CA TYR A 209 16.12 1.19 0.96
C TYR A 209 15.47 2.40 1.61
N ASP A 210 15.84 3.59 1.16
CA ASP A 210 15.23 4.85 1.61
C ASP A 210 13.81 5.03 1.04
N TYR A 211 13.64 4.66 -0.24
CA TYR A 211 12.40 4.78 -0.98
C TYR A 211 12.12 3.53 -1.82
N ILE A 212 10.85 3.14 -1.87
CA ILE A 212 10.35 1.91 -2.50
C ILE A 212 9.23 2.29 -3.49
N PHE A 213 9.48 2.05 -4.77
CA PHE A 213 8.54 2.30 -5.86
C PHE A 213 7.78 1.00 -6.17
N ILE A 214 6.45 1.06 -6.20
CA ILE A 214 5.60 -0.10 -6.48
C ILE A 214 4.68 0.23 -7.65
N TRP A 215 5.18 0.06 -8.86
CA TRP A 215 4.56 0.61 -10.08
C TRP A 215 3.85 -0.45 -10.90
N ASP A 216 2.79 -0.02 -11.59
CA ASP A 216 2.17 -0.77 -12.67
C ASP A 216 3.04 -0.76 -13.95
N GLU A 217 2.76 -1.69 -14.85
CA GLU A 217 3.57 -1.92 -16.06
C GLU A 217 3.15 -1.09 -17.27
N ASP A 218 2.01 -0.39 -17.21
CA ASP A 218 1.43 0.38 -18.32
C ASP A 218 1.64 1.90 -18.18
N LEU A 219 2.81 2.27 -17.64
CA LEU A 219 3.23 3.66 -17.40
C LEU A 219 4.22 4.13 -18.46
N GLY A 220 3.87 5.19 -19.20
CA GLY A 220 4.77 5.94 -20.07
C GLY A 220 5.61 6.93 -19.26
N VAL A 221 6.92 6.96 -19.51
CA VAL A 221 7.91 7.67 -18.67
C VAL A 221 8.74 8.69 -19.45
N GLU A 222 8.28 9.12 -20.61
CA GLU A 222 9.01 10.02 -21.52
C GLU A 222 9.52 11.26 -20.78
N HIS A 223 8.67 11.83 -19.92
CA HIS A 223 8.91 13.07 -19.17
C HIS A 223 9.34 12.85 -17.71
N PHE A 224 9.67 11.62 -17.34
CA PHE A 224 10.07 11.26 -15.99
C PHE A 224 11.59 11.07 -15.87
N ASN A 225 12.16 11.51 -14.75
CA ASN A 225 13.52 11.25 -14.30
C ASN A 225 13.52 10.85 -12.82
N ALA A 226 13.99 9.65 -12.50
CA ALA A 226 13.92 9.10 -11.15
C ALA A 226 14.78 9.85 -10.13
N GLU A 227 15.95 10.36 -10.53
CA GLU A 227 16.86 11.08 -9.64
C GLU A 227 16.30 12.48 -9.31
N GLU A 228 15.79 13.20 -10.31
CA GLU A 228 15.11 14.49 -10.09
C GLU A 228 13.83 14.32 -9.26
N TYR A 229 13.07 13.25 -9.49
CA TYR A 229 11.90 12.92 -8.68
C TYR A 229 12.28 12.71 -7.21
N ILE A 230 13.28 11.88 -6.91
CA ILE A 230 13.72 11.65 -5.53
C ILE A 230 14.24 12.93 -4.87
N LYS A 231 14.93 13.81 -5.60
CA LYS A 231 15.34 15.12 -5.06
C LYS A 231 14.13 15.93 -4.58
N LEU A 232 13.04 15.95 -5.35
CA LEU A 232 11.82 16.67 -5.00
C LEU A 232 11.07 16.02 -3.84
N VAL A 233 10.96 14.69 -3.83
CA VAL A 233 10.38 13.93 -2.70
C VAL A 233 11.11 14.26 -1.40
N LYS A 234 12.46 14.25 -1.42
CA LYS A 234 13.28 14.62 -0.26
C LYS A 234 13.16 16.08 0.11
N LYS A 235 13.15 16.99 -0.86
CA LYS A 235 12.97 18.45 -0.66
C LYS A 235 11.68 18.77 0.09
N HIS A 236 10.59 18.06 -0.24
CA HIS A 236 9.27 18.26 0.35
C HIS A 236 8.98 17.34 1.53
N GLY A 237 9.93 16.49 1.95
CA GLY A 237 9.73 15.58 3.07
C GLY A 237 8.61 14.56 2.85
N LEU A 238 8.34 14.17 1.60
CA LEU A 238 7.25 13.25 1.28
C LEU A 238 7.61 11.82 1.72
N GLU A 239 6.68 11.19 2.43
CA GLU A 239 6.74 9.80 2.87
C GLU A 239 5.88 8.87 1.99
N LEU A 240 4.88 9.42 1.31
CA LEU A 240 4.12 8.75 0.25
C LEU A 240 3.95 9.71 -0.91
N SER A 241 4.44 9.31 -2.07
CA SER A 241 4.40 10.16 -3.24
C SER A 241 4.09 9.39 -4.50
N GLN A 242 3.75 10.11 -5.57
CA GLN A 242 3.74 9.58 -6.93
C GLN A 242 4.15 10.66 -7.93
N PRO A 243 4.57 10.31 -9.15
CA PRO A 243 4.69 11.27 -10.25
C PRO A 243 3.32 11.84 -10.64
N GLY A 244 3.28 13.06 -11.19
CA GLY A 244 2.08 13.62 -11.79
C GLY A 244 1.56 12.80 -12.96
N LEU A 245 0.24 12.76 -13.18
CA LEU A 245 -0.33 12.12 -14.36
C LEU A 245 -0.66 13.13 -15.45
N GLU A 246 -0.44 12.74 -16.70
CA GLU A 246 -0.76 13.60 -17.84
C GLU A 246 -2.28 13.93 -17.90
N PRO A 247 -2.64 15.23 -18.03
CA PRO A 247 -4.01 15.74 -18.07
C PRO A 247 -5.03 15.13 -19.03
N ASN A 248 -4.59 14.57 -20.16
CA ASN A 248 -5.42 14.40 -21.36
C ASN A 248 -5.77 12.94 -21.68
N ASN A 249 -5.26 11.99 -20.90
CA ASN A 249 -5.57 10.57 -21.04
C ASN A 249 -6.36 10.12 -19.83
N GLY A 250 -7.51 9.47 -20.07
CA GLY A 250 -8.49 9.23 -19.02
C GLY A 250 -7.85 8.79 -17.69
N LEU A 251 -8.12 9.52 -16.64
CA LEU A 251 -7.56 9.28 -15.32
C LEU A 251 -8.63 8.59 -14.47
N THR A 252 -8.23 7.62 -13.66
CA THR A 252 -9.10 7.04 -12.62
C THR A 252 -9.51 8.12 -11.63
N TRP A 253 -8.53 8.92 -11.18
CA TRP A 253 -8.72 9.99 -10.21
C TRP A 253 -8.29 11.34 -10.80
N GLN A 254 -9.22 12.30 -10.89
CA GLN A 254 -8.88 13.63 -11.42
C GLN A 254 -7.86 14.38 -10.57
N MET A 255 -7.75 14.03 -9.28
CA MET A 255 -6.82 14.66 -8.35
C MET A 255 -5.37 14.16 -8.47
N THR A 256 -5.07 13.15 -9.30
CA THR A 256 -3.68 12.76 -9.63
C THR A 256 -3.12 13.49 -10.84
N LYS A 257 -3.99 14.23 -11.54
CA LYS A 257 -3.64 15.04 -12.70
C LYS A 257 -2.61 16.07 -12.31
N ARG A 258 -1.53 16.11 -13.10
CA ARG A 258 -0.51 17.12 -12.95
C ARG A 258 -1.11 18.52 -12.95
N ARG A 259 -0.72 19.34 -11.98
CA ARG A 259 -1.06 20.76 -11.90
C ARG A 259 0.10 21.61 -12.46
N GLY A 260 -0.23 22.64 -13.24
CA GLY A 260 0.77 23.51 -13.86
C GLY A 260 1.24 24.64 -12.94
N ASP A 261 0.48 24.89 -11.87
CA ASP A 261 0.62 26.00 -10.93
C ASP A 261 1.31 25.60 -9.62
N GLN A 262 1.54 24.30 -9.39
CA GLN A 262 2.09 23.75 -8.15
C GLN A 262 3.23 22.77 -8.46
N GLU A 263 4.19 22.63 -7.52
CA GLU A 263 5.27 21.65 -7.63
C GLU A 263 4.84 20.28 -7.05
N VAL A 264 4.00 20.32 -6.01
CA VAL A 264 3.41 19.15 -5.35
C VAL A 264 1.96 19.44 -4.94
N HIS A 265 1.08 18.44 -5.05
CA HIS A 265 -0.29 18.51 -4.51
C HIS A 265 -0.74 17.20 -3.84
N ASN A 266 -1.74 17.26 -2.97
CA ASN A 266 -2.04 16.18 -2.02
C ASN A 266 -2.96 15.08 -2.59
N PHE A 267 -2.37 13.98 -3.06
CA PHE A 267 -3.01 12.66 -3.24
C PHE A 267 -1.94 11.64 -3.68
N VAL A 268 -2.19 10.34 -3.54
CA VAL A 268 -1.41 9.29 -4.21
C VAL A 268 -2.34 8.13 -4.58
N GLU A 269 -2.28 7.71 -5.83
CA GLU A 269 -2.98 6.54 -6.37
C GLU A 269 -2.09 5.30 -6.28
N ILE A 270 -2.72 4.13 -6.11
CA ILE A 270 -2.08 2.82 -6.03
C ILE A 270 -1.32 2.42 -7.28
N MET A 271 -1.47 3.12 -8.41
CA MET A 271 -0.87 2.78 -9.69
C MET A 271 0.65 2.99 -9.70
N ALA A 272 1.12 4.14 -9.22
CA ALA A 272 2.54 4.50 -9.20
C ALA A 272 3.04 5.03 -7.84
N PRO A 273 2.68 4.42 -6.70
CA PRO A 273 3.09 4.90 -5.39
C PRO A 273 4.59 4.69 -5.16
N VAL A 274 5.15 5.60 -4.38
CA VAL A 274 6.50 5.58 -3.86
C VAL A 274 6.41 5.83 -2.36
N PHE A 275 6.93 4.89 -1.58
CA PHE A 275 6.89 4.94 -0.12
C PHE A 275 8.29 5.23 0.42
N SER A 276 8.39 6.04 1.47
CA SER A 276 9.54 5.96 2.36
C SER A 276 9.57 4.61 3.06
N ARG A 277 10.75 4.22 3.55
CA ARG A 277 10.95 3.02 4.38
C ARG A 277 9.95 2.94 5.53
N ASP A 278 9.77 4.04 6.26
CA ASP A 278 8.94 4.09 7.47
C ASP A 278 7.45 3.99 7.12
N ALA A 279 7.00 4.69 6.08
CA ALA A 279 5.62 4.59 5.61
C ALA A 279 5.32 3.17 5.11
N TRP A 280 6.24 2.57 4.34
CA TRP A 280 6.05 1.20 3.86
C TRP A 280 5.95 0.19 5.01
N ARG A 281 6.73 0.34 6.09
CA ARG A 281 6.65 -0.54 7.26
C ARG A 281 5.22 -0.61 7.79
N CYS A 282 4.56 0.53 7.97
CA CYS A 282 3.17 0.57 8.41
C CYS A 282 2.19 0.05 7.34
N VAL A 283 2.32 0.49 6.09
CA VAL A 283 1.41 0.10 4.98
C VAL A 283 1.45 -1.41 4.74
N TRP A 284 2.62 -2.03 4.88
CA TRP A 284 2.75 -3.48 4.75
C TRP A 284 1.90 -4.24 5.78
N TYR A 285 1.85 -3.78 7.04
CA TYR A 285 0.98 -4.39 8.07
C TYR A 285 -0.49 -4.09 7.83
N MET A 286 -0.82 -2.97 7.21
CA MET A 286 -2.19 -2.63 6.80
C MET A 286 -2.72 -3.59 5.72
N ILE A 287 -1.87 -3.97 4.74
CA ILE A 287 -2.23 -4.89 3.67
C ILE A 287 -2.48 -6.29 4.24
N GLN A 288 -3.68 -6.82 4.03
CA GLN A 288 -4.06 -8.16 4.47
C GLN A 288 -3.58 -9.25 3.49
N ASN A 289 -3.43 -10.48 3.97
CA ASN A 289 -2.88 -11.59 3.18
C ASN A 289 -3.79 -12.06 2.04
N ASP A 290 -5.10 -11.84 2.20
CA ASP A 290 -6.20 -12.15 1.28
C ASP A 290 -6.58 -10.97 0.38
N LEU A 291 -5.85 -9.84 0.46
CA LEU A 291 -6.09 -8.70 -0.41
C LEU A 291 -5.72 -9.05 -1.86
N VAL A 292 -6.74 -9.30 -2.68
CA VAL A 292 -6.56 -9.65 -4.10
C VAL A 292 -6.35 -8.40 -4.95
N HIS A 293 -7.03 -7.28 -4.67
CA HIS A 293 -6.90 -6.02 -5.41
C HIS A 293 -6.66 -4.83 -4.49
N GLY A 294 -5.96 -3.81 -5.00
CA GLY A 294 -5.55 -2.65 -4.21
C GLY A 294 -6.61 -1.55 -4.03
N TRP A 295 -7.80 -1.69 -4.64
CA TRP A 295 -8.84 -0.66 -4.61
C TRP A 295 -9.16 -0.22 -3.18
N GLY A 296 -9.10 1.09 -2.94
CA GLY A 296 -9.36 1.70 -1.64
C GLY A 296 -8.14 1.86 -0.76
N LEU A 297 -6.99 1.23 -1.08
CA LEU A 297 -5.74 1.49 -0.36
C LEU A 297 -5.29 2.94 -0.51
N ASP A 298 -5.61 3.60 -1.64
CA ASP A 298 -5.33 5.02 -1.89
C ASP A 298 -5.76 5.91 -0.71
N PHE A 299 -6.93 5.60 -0.14
CA PHE A 299 -7.50 6.33 1.00
C PHE A 299 -7.02 5.81 2.36
N ALA A 300 -6.58 4.56 2.44
CA ALA A 300 -6.17 3.94 3.70
C ALA A 300 -4.72 4.27 4.06
N MET A 301 -3.82 4.36 3.06
CA MET A 301 -2.38 4.55 3.27
C MET A 301 -2.04 5.80 4.10
N ARG A 302 -2.87 6.87 4.02
CA ARG A 302 -2.69 8.08 4.84
C ARG A 302 -2.68 7.83 6.35
N LYS A 303 -3.26 6.72 6.84
CA LYS A 303 -3.23 6.36 8.27
C LYS A 303 -1.82 6.03 8.77
N CYS A 304 -0.90 5.74 7.86
CA CYS A 304 0.49 5.41 8.17
C CYS A 304 1.42 6.63 8.18
N ILE A 305 0.91 7.85 8.01
CA ILE A 305 1.72 9.04 7.74
C ILE A 305 1.19 10.20 8.57
N GLU A 306 2.08 10.83 9.35
CA GLU A 306 1.75 11.94 10.23
C GLU A 306 2.78 13.09 10.12
N PRO A 307 2.35 14.35 9.84
CA PRO A 307 1.02 14.74 9.39
C PRO A 307 0.79 14.42 7.90
N ALA A 308 -0.30 13.71 7.59
CA ALA A 308 -0.59 13.23 6.25
C ALA A 308 -0.66 14.33 5.17
N HIS A 309 -1.13 15.53 5.51
CA HIS A 309 -1.34 16.63 4.56
C HIS A 309 -0.05 17.35 4.14
N GLU A 310 1.07 17.10 4.83
CA GLU A 310 2.38 17.69 4.52
C GLU A 310 3.30 16.68 3.83
N LYS A 311 3.08 15.38 4.07
CA LYS A 311 4.00 14.30 3.68
C LYS A 311 3.46 13.38 2.58
N ILE A 312 2.27 13.65 2.07
CA ILE A 312 1.66 12.91 0.96
C ILE A 312 1.54 13.83 -0.24
N GLY A 313 2.07 13.42 -1.40
CA GLY A 313 1.97 14.29 -2.57
C GLY A 313 2.30 13.70 -3.93
N VAL A 314 1.62 14.23 -4.94
CA VAL A 314 1.93 14.08 -6.35
C VAL A 314 3.00 15.10 -6.72
N VAL A 315 4.12 14.65 -7.29
CA VAL A 315 5.20 15.53 -7.76
C VAL A 315 4.91 15.96 -9.20
N ASP A 316 4.44 17.19 -9.39
CA ASP A 316 3.92 17.65 -10.67
C ASP A 316 5.00 17.84 -11.74
N SER A 317 6.18 18.30 -11.36
CA SER A 317 7.25 18.58 -12.32
C SER A 317 7.88 17.33 -12.94
N GLN A 318 7.59 16.14 -12.40
CA GLN A 318 8.01 14.84 -12.91
C GLN A 318 6.77 14.00 -13.17
N TRP A 319 6.38 13.82 -14.43
CA TRP A 319 5.10 13.21 -14.77
C TRP A 319 5.25 12.00 -15.69
N ILE A 320 4.23 11.17 -15.62
CA ILE A 320 4.07 9.91 -16.36
C ILE A 320 2.72 9.89 -17.09
N VAL A 321 2.57 8.98 -18.03
CA VAL A 321 1.36 8.79 -18.83
C VAL A 321 0.76 7.41 -18.51
N HIS A 322 -0.51 7.34 -18.16
CA HIS A 322 -1.20 6.05 -18.02
C HIS A 322 -1.64 5.54 -19.39
N GLN A 323 -1.00 4.49 -19.90
CA GLN A 323 -1.26 3.95 -21.24
C GLN A 323 -2.51 3.05 -21.30
N ARG A 324 -3.02 2.60 -20.14
CA ARG A 324 -4.25 1.80 -19.99
C ARG A 324 -4.23 0.51 -20.81
N VAL A 325 -3.10 -0.19 -20.83
CA VAL A 325 -3.01 -1.45 -21.57
C VAL A 325 -3.46 -2.60 -20.66
N PRO A 326 -4.59 -3.27 -20.94
CA PRO A 326 -5.09 -4.34 -20.06
C PRO A 326 -4.11 -5.51 -20.05
N SER A 327 -3.65 -5.91 -18.87
CA SER A 327 -2.57 -6.88 -18.75
C SER A 327 -3.01 -8.23 -18.17
N LEU A 328 -3.79 -8.23 -17.09
CA LEU A 328 -4.35 -9.45 -16.47
C LEU A 328 -5.71 -9.88 -17.05
N GLY A 329 -6.45 -8.97 -17.71
CA GLY A 329 -7.81 -9.24 -18.20
C GLY A 329 -7.91 -10.33 -19.28
N ASN A 330 -6.82 -10.62 -19.98
CA ASN A 330 -6.79 -11.62 -21.06
C ASN A 330 -6.40 -13.03 -20.59
N GLN A 331 -6.09 -13.23 -19.29
CA GLN A 331 -5.67 -14.53 -18.74
C GLN A 331 -6.69 -15.16 -17.77
N VAL A 332 -7.79 -14.45 -17.52
CA VAL A 332 -8.91 -14.92 -16.70
C VAL A 332 -10.07 -15.16 -17.68
N GLU A 333 -10.46 -16.42 -17.83
CA GLU A 333 -11.72 -16.78 -18.49
C GLU A 333 -12.84 -16.01 -17.79
N GLN A 334 -13.76 -15.38 -18.54
CA GLN A 334 -14.84 -14.51 -18.02
C GLN A 334 -15.89 -15.28 -17.20
N GLU A 335 -15.49 -16.19 -16.33
CA GLU A 335 -16.37 -16.81 -15.37
C GLU A 335 -16.31 -16.06 -14.04
N THR A 336 -17.49 -15.59 -13.66
CA THR A 336 -17.88 -14.96 -12.39
C THR A 336 -17.46 -13.51 -12.18
N HIS A 337 -18.44 -12.62 -12.43
CA HIS A 337 -18.66 -11.39 -11.68
C HIS A 337 -18.52 -11.67 -10.17
N PHE A 338 -17.31 -11.53 -9.65
CA PHE A 338 -17.10 -11.65 -8.22
C PHE A 338 -17.34 -10.28 -7.58
N HIS A 339 -18.48 -10.18 -6.90
CA HIS A 339 -18.69 -9.32 -5.74
C HIS A 339 -17.54 -9.55 -4.74
N TYR A 340 -16.45 -8.79 -4.83
CA TYR A 340 -15.44 -8.70 -3.77
C TYR A 340 -15.53 -7.34 -3.07
N PHE A 341 -16.72 -7.09 -2.52
CA PHE A 341 -17.00 -5.96 -1.65
C PHE A 341 -16.61 -6.21 -0.18
N ILE A 342 -15.98 -7.35 0.12
CA ILE A 342 -15.81 -7.82 1.49
C ILE A 342 -14.58 -7.21 2.20
N SER A 343 -13.57 -6.72 1.46
CA SER A 343 -12.45 -6.00 2.11
C SER A 343 -12.74 -4.51 2.35
N SER A 344 -13.65 -3.91 1.58
CA SER A 344 -14.04 -2.50 1.78
C SER A 344 -14.88 -2.33 3.04
N HIS A 345 -15.70 -3.30 3.46
CA HIS A 345 -16.51 -3.17 4.68
C HIS A 345 -15.70 -3.13 5.98
N LEU A 346 -14.64 -3.94 6.15
CA LEU A 346 -13.77 -3.93 7.34
C LEU A 346 -12.86 -2.69 7.39
N LEU A 347 -12.39 -2.23 6.23
CA LEU A 347 -11.70 -0.94 6.12
C LEU A 347 -12.68 0.21 6.43
N CYS A 348 -13.88 0.24 5.84
CA CYS A 348 -14.85 1.34 5.99
C CYS A 348 -15.44 1.41 7.41
N SER A 349 -15.66 0.27 8.09
CA SER A 349 -16.13 0.23 9.48
C SER A 349 -15.05 0.60 10.52
N SER A 350 -13.77 0.37 10.24
CA SER A 350 -12.64 0.88 11.06
C SER A 350 -12.19 2.30 10.67
N LEU A 351 -12.71 2.85 9.57
CA LEU A 351 -12.45 4.21 9.08
C LEU A 351 -13.37 5.26 9.75
N TYR A 352 -14.48 4.87 10.37
CA TYR A 352 -15.42 5.77 11.04
C TYR A 352 -15.97 5.20 12.36
N PRO A 353 -15.31 5.40 13.51
CA PRO A 353 -16.02 5.40 14.78
C PRO A 353 -17.02 6.56 14.77
N SER A 354 -18.24 6.32 15.26
CA SER A 354 -19.43 7.17 15.19
C SER A 354 -19.35 8.54 15.92
N SER A 355 -18.15 9.11 16.09
CA SER A 355 -17.90 10.21 17.02
C SER A 355 -17.04 11.37 16.49
N LEU A 356 -16.86 11.57 15.18
CA LEU A 356 -16.16 12.76 14.65
C LEU A 356 -17.07 13.68 13.81
N PRO A 357 -17.10 15.01 14.07
CA PRO A 357 -18.00 15.93 13.39
C PRO A 357 -17.43 16.47 12.06
N ARG A 358 -18.22 16.27 11.00
CA ARG A 358 -18.36 17.04 9.73
C ARG A 358 -17.10 17.51 9.00
N ALA A 359 -16.75 16.77 7.94
CA ALA A 359 -16.08 17.30 6.75
C ALA A 359 -16.95 16.96 5.52
N PHE A 360 -17.81 17.91 5.14
CA PHE A 360 -19.08 17.64 4.44
C PHE A 360 -19.00 17.35 2.92
N GLU A 361 -17.82 17.30 2.30
CA GLU A 361 -17.70 16.99 0.85
C GLU A 361 -16.95 15.68 0.54
N LEU A 362 -16.05 15.25 1.44
CA LEU A 362 -15.35 13.97 1.27
C LEU A 362 -16.19 12.79 1.81
N GLU A 363 -17.06 13.04 2.80
CA GLU A 363 -17.94 12.04 3.40
C GLU A 363 -18.95 11.46 2.41
N GLU A 364 -19.55 12.29 1.54
CA GLU A 364 -20.52 11.81 0.55
C GLU A 364 -19.88 11.01 -0.58
N LEU A 365 -18.68 11.41 -1.02
CA LEU A 365 -17.94 10.68 -2.06
C LEU A 365 -17.48 9.31 -1.55
N ILE A 366 -16.99 9.25 -0.30
CA ILE A 366 -16.55 7.99 0.33
C ILE A 366 -17.74 7.10 0.68
N ARG A 367 -18.87 7.66 1.17
CA ARG A 367 -20.10 6.89 1.40
C ARG A 367 -20.70 6.33 0.10
N SER A 368 -20.65 7.09 -0.99
CA SER A 368 -21.10 6.65 -2.31
C SER A 368 -20.24 5.50 -2.85
N LEU A 369 -18.92 5.53 -2.62
CA LEU A 369 -18.00 4.46 -3.04
C LEU A 369 -18.00 3.23 -2.11
N CYS A 370 -18.34 3.38 -0.82
CA CYS A 370 -18.43 2.27 0.15
C CYS A 370 -19.79 1.52 0.13
N CYS A 371 -20.78 1.92 -0.68
CA CYS A 371 -22.15 1.36 -0.63
C CYS A 371 -22.76 0.94 -1.99
N VAL A 372 -21.95 0.62 -3.02
CA VAL A 372 -22.46 0.12 -4.32
C VAL A 372 -22.13 -1.35 -4.54
#